data_AF-A0AAJ3NLQ4-F1
#
_entry.id   AF-A0AAJ3NLQ4-F1
#
_cell.length_a   1.000
_cell.length_b   1.000
_cell.length_c   1.000
_cell.angle_alpha   90.00
_cell.angle_beta   90.00
_cell.angle_gamma   90.00
#
_symmetry.space_group_name_H-M   'P 1'
#
loop_
_entity.id
_entity.type
_entity.pdbx_description
1 polymer ?
#
loop_
_entity_poly.entity_id
_entity_poly.type
_entity_poly.pdbx_seq_one_letter_code
_entity_poly.pdbx_strand_id
1 'polypeptide(L)'
;MRAYLLAGPSGSAIIVVDAAGDNTVVVSPGANGWLSLDAPHARAALTECDVLLTLGDSGDDGVGGGGGKCVRPGPSWRPTHRLPAEARSRWPRRRP
;
A
#
# COMPACT_ATOMS: atom_id res chain seq x y z
N MET A 1 -5.56 15.04 -6.43
CA MET A 1 -6.01 13.99 -5.48
C MET A 1 -6.97 14.62 -4.50
N ARG A 2 -8.19 14.09 -4.38
CA ARG A 2 -9.14 14.44 -3.30
C ARG A 2 -9.03 13.36 -2.23
N ALA A 3 -8.94 13.76 -0.96
CA ALA A 3 -8.99 12.84 0.17
C ALA A 3 -10.44 12.62 0.60
N TYR A 4 -10.79 11.38 0.92
CA TYR A 4 -12.05 11.01 1.55
C TYR A 4 -11.77 10.47 2.95
N LEU A 5 -12.51 10.99 3.94
CA LEU A 5 -12.46 10.51 5.32
C LEU A 5 -13.68 9.62 5.55
N LEU A 6 -13.48 8.44 6.14
CA LEU A 6 -14.58 7.63 6.66
C LEU A 6 -14.93 8.07 8.07
N ALA A 7 -16.23 8.03 8.40
CA ALA A 7 -16.67 8.15 9.77
C ALA A 7 -16.33 6.86 10.52
N GLY A 8 -15.57 6.97 11.62
CA GLY A 8 -15.16 5.83 12.44
C GLY A 8 -13.72 5.94 12.95
N PRO A 9 -13.29 4.99 13.81
CA PRO A 9 -11.91 4.98 14.31
C PRO A 9 -10.92 4.67 13.19
N SER A 10 -9.75 5.31 13.25
CA SER A 10 -8.60 4.89 12.44
C SER A 10 -8.12 3.51 12.88
N GLY A 11 -7.38 2.81 12.02
CA GLY A 11 -6.68 1.58 12.42
C GLY A 11 -5.72 1.85 13.58
N SER A 12 -5.63 0.92 14.51
CA SER A 12 -4.82 1.06 15.71
C SER A 12 -4.10 -0.25 16.05
N ALA A 13 -2.90 -0.11 16.64
CA ALA A 13 -2.17 -1.20 17.23
C ALA A 13 -1.80 -0.82 18.66
N ILE A 14 -2.12 -1.70 19.60
CA ILE A 14 -1.71 -1.59 21.00
C ILE A 14 -0.55 -2.56 21.18
N ILE A 15 0.59 -2.03 21.63
CA ILE A 15 1.80 -2.81 21.86
C ILE A 15 2.10 -2.74 23.36
N VAL A 16 2.09 -3.90 24.00
CA VAL A 16 2.53 -4.07 25.39
C VAL A 16 3.86 -4.80 25.35
N VAL A 17 4.88 -4.22 25.98
CA VAL A 17 6.21 -4.82 26.11
C VAL A 17 6.38 -5.27 27.55
N ASP A 18 6.72 -6.54 27.76
CA ASP A 18 6.93 -7.06 29.10
C ASP A 18 8.36 -6.76 29.63
N ALA A 19 8.64 -7.21 30.86
CA ALA A 19 9.94 -6.99 31.50
C ALA A 19 11.09 -7.79 30.86
N ALA A 20 10.80 -8.85 30.09
CA ALA A 20 11.78 -9.61 29.33
C ALA A 20 12.08 -8.97 27.95
N GLY A 21 11.24 -8.00 27.54
CA GLY A 21 11.32 -7.33 26.24
C GLY A 21 10.46 -7.99 25.16
N ASP A 22 9.57 -8.90 25.54
CA ASP A 22 8.65 -9.54 24.60
C ASP A 22 7.46 -8.63 24.28
N ASN A 23 7.12 -8.57 22.99
CA ASN A 23 6.04 -7.72 22.48
C ASN A 23 4.73 -8.51 22.36
N THR A 24 3.70 -8.06 23.07
CA THR A 24 2.31 -8.45 22.83
C THR A 24 1.65 -7.36 21.99
N VAL A 25 1.20 -7.69 20.78
CA VAL A 25 0.60 -6.74 19.84
C VAL A 25 -0.86 -7.11 19.58
N VAL A 26 -1.76 -6.17 19.82
CA VAL A 26 -3.19 -6.27 19.48
C VAL A 26 -3.51 -5.23 18.42
N VAL A 27 -4.03 -5.68 17.27
CA VAL A 27 -4.34 -4.80 16.13
C VAL A 27 -5.84 -4.73 15.92
N SER A 28 -6.36 -3.52 15.74
CA SER A 28 -7.69 -3.25 15.22
C SER A 28 -7.56 -2.57 13.86
N PRO A 29 -8.13 -3.13 12.77
CA PRO A 29 -7.96 -2.58 11.42
C PRO A 29 -8.59 -1.20 11.24
N GLY A 30 -9.62 -0.86 12.04
CA GLY A 30 -10.36 0.41 11.93
C GLY A 30 -10.79 0.71 10.48
N ALA A 31 -10.63 1.96 10.06
CA ALA A 31 -10.94 2.39 8.69
C ALA A 31 -10.16 1.64 7.58
N ASN A 32 -8.98 1.07 7.87
CA ASN A 32 -8.18 0.36 6.86
C ASN A 32 -8.87 -0.93 6.40
N GLY A 33 -9.69 -1.54 7.26
CA GLY A 33 -10.50 -2.70 6.92
C GLY A 33 -11.63 -2.42 5.91
N TRP A 34 -11.88 -1.15 5.57
CA TRP A 34 -12.93 -0.71 4.65
C TRP A 34 -12.39 -0.21 3.30
N LEU A 35 -11.08 -0.32 3.08
CA LEU A 35 -10.47 0.12 1.83
C LEU A 35 -10.94 -0.79 0.67
N SER A 36 -11.59 -0.18 -0.33
CA SER A 36 -12.06 -0.84 -1.55
C SER A 36 -11.64 -0.05 -2.79
N LEU A 37 -11.29 -0.77 -3.86
CA LEU A 37 -10.88 -0.21 -5.15
C LEU A 37 -12.01 -0.22 -6.19
N ASP A 38 -13.26 -0.47 -5.79
CA ASP A 38 -14.39 -0.51 -6.72
C ASP A 38 -14.89 0.86 -7.16
N ALA A 39 -14.56 1.90 -6.40
CA ALA A 39 -15.00 3.24 -6.72
C ALA A 39 -14.31 3.76 -8.01
N PRO A 40 -15.05 4.39 -8.95
CA PRO A 40 -14.49 4.86 -10.22
C PRO A 40 -13.28 5.81 -10.06
N HIS A 41 -13.31 6.65 -9.04
CA HIS A 41 -12.21 7.58 -8.76
C HIS A 41 -10.95 6.87 -8.22
N ALA A 42 -11.11 5.76 -7.50
CA ALA A 42 -9.99 4.94 -7.04
C ALA A 42 -9.31 4.26 -8.24
N ARG A 43 -10.09 3.66 -9.14
CA ARG A 43 -9.56 3.03 -10.38
C ARG A 43 -8.88 4.03 -11.30
N ALA A 44 -9.47 5.22 -11.47
CA ALA A 44 -8.86 6.30 -12.26
C ALA A 44 -7.52 6.77 -11.67
N ALA A 45 -7.37 6.78 -10.34
CA ALA A 45 -6.09 7.12 -9.72
C ALA A 45 -5.02 6.04 -9.98
N LEU A 46 -5.42 4.76 -10.04
CA LEU A 46 -4.50 3.65 -10.32
C LEU A 46 -3.99 3.66 -11.76
N THR A 47 -4.82 4.01 -12.73
CA THR A 47 -4.43 4.05 -14.16
C THR A 47 -3.35 5.10 -14.46
N GLU A 48 -3.21 6.11 -13.60
CA GLU A 48 -2.18 7.14 -13.72
C GLU A 48 -0.85 6.75 -13.04
N CYS A 49 -0.83 5.68 -12.22
CA CYS A 49 0.40 5.22 -11.57
C CYS A 49 1.21 4.33 -12.51
N ASP A 50 2.53 4.57 -12.63
CA ASP A 50 3.45 3.59 -13.25
C ASP A 50 3.73 2.38 -12.34
N VAL A 51 3.74 2.61 -11.01
CA VAL A 51 3.93 1.59 -9.98
C VAL A 51 3.06 1.91 -8.77
N LEU A 52 2.27 0.92 -8.34
CA LEU A 52 1.48 0.95 -7.10
C LEU A 52 2.23 0.20 -5.99
N LEU A 53 2.48 0.86 -4.87
CA LEU A 53 2.96 0.20 -3.65
C LEU A 53 1.77 -0.19 -2.78
N THR A 54 1.64 -1.47 -2.42
CA THR A 54 0.65 -1.96 -1.48
C THR A 54 1.33 -2.57 -0.24
N LEU A 55 0.66 -2.51 0.91
CA LEU A 55 1.09 -3.14 2.16
C LEU A 55 -0.13 -3.85 2.77
N GLY A 56 0.09 -5.03 3.36
CA GLY A 56 -0.98 -5.96 3.77
C GLY A 56 -1.58 -5.68 5.14
N ASP A 57 -2.26 -4.54 5.31
CA ASP A 57 -3.07 -4.23 6.50
C ASP A 57 -4.55 -3.96 6.16
N SER A 58 -4.94 -4.20 4.91
CA SER A 58 -6.28 -3.98 4.34
C SER A 58 -6.90 -5.33 3.90
N GLY A 59 -8.24 -5.42 3.79
CA GLY A 59 -9.04 -6.67 3.73
C GLY A 59 -8.81 -7.67 2.56
N ASP A 60 -9.55 -8.79 2.60
CA ASP A 60 -9.32 -10.07 1.89
C ASP A 60 -9.76 -10.18 0.40
N ASP A 61 -9.88 -9.09 -0.35
CA ASP A 61 -10.34 -9.13 -1.76
C ASP A 61 -9.24 -9.37 -2.82
N GLY A 62 -8.06 -9.87 -2.43
CA GLY A 62 -7.06 -10.45 -3.35
C GLY A 62 -6.34 -9.45 -4.28
N VAL A 63 -6.81 -8.20 -4.36
CA VAL A 63 -6.06 -7.03 -4.79
C VAL A 63 -6.14 -6.05 -3.63
N GLY A 64 -5.39 -6.34 -2.57
CA GLY A 64 -5.33 -5.53 -1.36
C GLY A 64 -4.91 -4.11 -1.71
N GLY A 65 -5.89 -3.22 -1.81
CA GLY A 65 -5.66 -1.80 -1.77
C GLY A 65 -5.14 -1.52 -0.37
N GLY A 66 -3.82 -1.45 -0.21
CA GLY A 66 -3.23 -0.70 0.89
C GLY A 66 -3.34 0.79 0.57
N GLY A 67 -2.96 1.65 1.51
CA GLY A 67 -2.68 3.06 1.22
C GLY A 67 -1.67 3.17 0.07
N GLY A 68 -2.18 3.21 -1.15
CA GLY A 68 -1.40 3.11 -2.36
C GLY A 68 -0.77 4.44 -2.67
N LYS A 69 0.54 4.55 -2.51
CA LYS A 69 1.27 5.68 -3.07
C LYS A 69 1.71 5.28 -4.46
N CYS A 70 1.42 6.11 -5.48
CA CYS A 70 2.20 6.04 -6.71
C CYS A 70 3.64 6.38 -6.32
N VAL A 71 4.55 5.43 -6.41
CA VAL A 71 5.96 5.64 -6.07
C VAL A 71 6.77 5.68 -7.35
N ARG A 72 7.70 6.63 -7.45
CA ARG A 72 8.73 6.57 -8.50
C ARG A 72 9.89 5.72 -7.96
N PRO A 73 10.16 4.53 -8.51
CA PRO A 73 11.22 3.69 -7.98
C PRO A 73 12.59 4.34 -8.23
N GLY A 74 13.42 4.35 -7.18
CA GLY A 74 14.81 4.78 -7.30
C GLY A 74 15.68 3.77 -8.06
N PRO A 75 16.88 4.18 -8.52
CA PRO A 75 17.79 3.32 -9.32
C PRO A 75 18.38 2.12 -8.55
N SER A 76 18.18 2.04 -7.24
CA SER A 76 18.54 0.90 -6.38
C SER A 76 17.40 -0.10 -6.19
N TRP A 77 16.16 0.27 -6.50
CA TRP A 77 15.01 -0.60 -6.31
C TRP A 77 15.06 -1.79 -7.28
N ARG A 78 14.81 -3.00 -6.75
CA ARG A 78 14.84 -4.27 -7.48
C ARG A 78 13.45 -4.91 -7.33
N PRO A 79 12.70 -5.10 -8.41
CA PRO A 79 11.47 -5.87 -8.35
C PRO A 79 11.80 -7.31 -7.95
N THR A 80 11.07 -7.87 -6.99
CA THR A 80 11.19 -9.30 -6.62
C THR A 80 10.55 -10.21 -7.67
N HIS A 81 9.55 -9.72 -8.41
CA HIS A 81 8.95 -10.39 -9.56
C HIS A 81 9.25 -9.66 -10.87
N ARG A 82 9.39 -10.42 -11.96
CA ARG A 82 9.69 -9.87 -13.28
C ARG A 82 8.54 -8.95 -13.72
N LEU A 83 8.83 -7.67 -13.88
CA LEU A 83 7.84 -6.70 -14.36
C LEU A 83 7.46 -6.98 -15.83
N PRO A 84 6.20 -6.71 -16.22
CA PRO A 84 5.78 -6.68 -17.62
C PRO A 84 6.69 -5.79 -18.48
N ALA A 85 6.84 -6.11 -19.76
CA ALA A 85 7.74 -5.39 -20.67
C ALA A 85 7.44 -3.88 -20.73
N GLU A 86 6.16 -3.52 -20.64
CA GLU A 86 5.65 -2.14 -20.64
C GLU A 86 6.11 -1.36 -19.40
N ALA A 87 6.08 -1.98 -18.22
CA ALA A 87 6.59 -1.36 -16.99
C ALA A 87 8.12 -1.22 -16.98
N ARG A 88 8.83 -2.14 -17.65
CA ARG A 88 10.30 -2.10 -17.77
C ARG A 88 10.79 -0.97 -18.67
N SER A 89 10.03 -0.57 -19.70
CA SER A 89 10.43 0.50 -20.62
C SER A 89 10.42 1.89 -19.97
N ARG A 90 9.56 2.07 -18.96
CA ARG A 90 9.42 3.29 -18.16
C ARG A 90 10.37 3.37 -16.97
N TRP A 91 11.10 2.30 -16.70
CA TRP A 91 12.02 2.22 -15.56
C TRP A 91 13.21 3.18 -15.75
N PRO A 92 13.56 4.03 -14.76
CA PRO A 92 14.76 4.85 -14.86
C PRO A 92 15.99 3.94 -14.95
N ARG A 93 16.58 3.85 -16.14
CA ARG A 93 17.85 3.15 -16.34
C ARG A 93 18.92 3.91 -15.56
N ARG A 94 19.78 3.19 -14.84
CA ARG A 94 21.03 3.79 -14.35
C ARG A 94 21.74 4.37 -15.56
N ARG A 95 21.98 5.69 -15.55
CA ARG A 95 22.98 6.25 -16.46
C ARG A 95 24.33 5.65 -16.01
N PRO A 96 25.16 5.20 -16.97
CA PRO A 96 26.47 4.64 -16.66
C PRO A 96 27.33 5.63 -15.88
#